data_AF-A0A160MJ81-F1
#
_entry.id   AF-A0A160MJ81-F1
#
_cell.length_a   1.000
_cell.length_b   1.000
_cell.length_c   1.000
_cell.angle_alpha   90.00
_cell.angle_beta   90.00
_cell.angle_gamma   90.00
#
_symmetry.space_group_name_H-M   'P 1'
#
loop_
_entity.id
_entity.type
_entity.pdbx_description
1 polymer ?
#
loop_
_entity_poly.entity_id
_entity_poly.type
_entity_poly.pdbx_seq_one_letter_code
_entity_poly.pdbx_strand_id
1 'polypeptide(L)' 'MGRESTQKPNYEILAFITTNKERVLGGKPLMLLAKDEKDAESLTVDIAKAMKADVVQMKSGDYLVLRV' A
#
# COMPACT_ATOMS: atom_id res chain seq x y z
N MET A 1 -21.22 21.23 25.81
CA MET A 1 -19.86 20.94 25.31
C MET A 1 -20.00 19.97 24.16
N GLY A 2 -19.55 20.41 22.97
CA GLY A 2 -19.91 19.81 21.69
C GLY A 2 -19.27 18.44 21.47
N ARG A 3 -20.03 17.55 20.82
CA ARG A 3 -19.57 16.24 20.37
C ARG A 3 -18.38 16.42 19.44
N GLU A 4 -17.19 16.13 19.92
CA GLU A 4 -16.03 15.89 19.07
C GLU A 4 -16.35 14.67 18.22
N SER A 5 -16.84 14.90 17.01
CA SER A 5 -17.03 13.84 16.04
C SER A 5 -15.62 13.41 15.63
N THR A 6 -15.11 12.31 16.20
CA THR A 6 -13.86 11.71 15.77
C THR A 6 -14.01 11.33 14.29
N GLN A 7 -13.59 12.23 13.41
CA GLN A 7 -13.64 12.02 11.98
C GLN A 7 -12.63 10.93 11.68
N LYS A 8 -13.12 9.72 11.37
CA LYS A 8 -12.25 8.59 11.02
C LYS A 8 -11.43 9.02 9.80
N PRO A 9 -10.10 8.87 9.81
CA PRO A 9 -9.30 9.17 8.64
C PRO A 9 -9.78 8.33 7.46
N ASN A 10 -9.82 8.93 6.27
CA ASN A 10 -10.32 8.25 5.09
C ASN A 10 -9.18 7.48 4.42
N TYR A 11 -8.85 6.34 5.03
CA TYR A 11 -7.79 5.47 4.53
C TYR A 11 -8.15 4.88 3.16
N GLU A 12 -7.34 5.16 2.15
CA GLU A 12 -7.44 4.55 0.83
C GLU A 12 -6.18 3.76 0.50
N ILE A 13 -6.36 2.49 0.13
CA ILE A 13 -5.29 1.63 -0.37
C ILE A 13 -5.08 2.00 -1.84
N LEU A 14 -3.87 2.46 -2.17
CA LEU A 14 -3.51 2.91 -3.50
C LEU A 14 -2.78 1.81 -4.28
N ALA A 15 -1.87 1.09 -3.62
CA ALA A 15 -1.14 -0.01 -4.24
C ALA A 15 -0.82 -1.13 -3.24
N PHE A 16 -0.67 -2.33 -3.77
CA PHE A 16 -0.20 -3.51 -3.06
C PHE A 16 0.90 -4.18 -3.88
N ILE A 17 2.07 -4.33 -3.28
CA ILE A 17 3.25 -4.93 -3.91
C ILE A 17 3.56 -6.22 -3.18
N THR A 18 3.61 -7.33 -3.92
CA THR A 18 3.87 -8.66 -3.38
C THR A 18 4.88 -9.40 -4.25
N THR A 19 5.65 -10.31 -3.67
CA THR A 19 6.46 -11.29 -4.41
C THR A 19 5.73 -12.60 -4.66
N ASN A 20 4.52 -12.76 -4.10
CA ASN A 20 3.72 -13.97 -4.21
C ASN A 20 2.58 -13.78 -5.23
N LYS A 21 2.68 -14.50 -6.35
CA LYS A 21 1.70 -14.45 -7.44
C LYS A 21 0.29 -14.91 -7.04
N GLU A 22 0.16 -15.80 -6.05
CA GLU A 22 -1.13 -16.29 -5.56
C GLU A 22 -1.89 -15.24 -4.75
N ARG A 23 -1.20 -14.19 -4.26
CA ARG A 23 -1.80 -13.07 -3.52
C ARG A 23 -2.30 -11.95 -4.44
N VAL A 24 -1.97 -11.99 -5.73
CA VAL A 24 -2.38 -10.98 -6.70
C VAL A 24 -3.85 -11.21 -7.07
N LEU A 25 -4.73 -10.57 -6.33
CA LEU A 25 -6.17 -10.48 -6.61
C LEU A 25 -6.49 -9.11 -7.23
N GLY A 26 -7.14 -9.10 -8.40
CA GLY A 26 -7.55 -7.84 -9.04
C GLY A 26 -8.42 -6.96 -8.13
N GLY A 27 -8.54 -5.67 -8.46
CA GLY A 27 -9.35 -4.74 -7.67
C GLY A 27 -9.11 -3.29 -8.04
N LYS A 28 -9.60 -2.39 -7.20
CA LYS A 28 -9.38 -0.94 -7.32
C LYS A 28 -7.90 -0.51 -7.11
N PRO A 29 -7.15 -1.01 -6.10
CA PRO A 29 -5.75 -0.61 -5.92
C PRO A 29 -4.85 -1.22 -7.00
N LEU A 30 -3.74 -0.53 -7.29
CA LEU A 30 -2.71 -1.03 -8.19
C LEU A 30 -2.00 -2.25 -7.55
N MET A 31 -2.14 -3.42 -8.15
CA MET A 31 -1.52 -4.66 -7.68
C MET A 31 -0.28 -4.96 -8.50
N LEU A 32 0.87 -5.09 -7.86
CA LEU A 32 2.14 -5.37 -8.53
C LEU A 32 2.78 -6.63 -7.97
N LEU A 33 3.20 -7.50 -8.90
CA LEU A 33 4.02 -8.67 -8.61
C LEU A 33 5.48 -8.29 -8.81
N ALA A 34 6.19 -8.16 -7.69
CA ALA A 34 7.63 -7.96 -7.68
C ALA A 34 8.37 -9.29 -7.91
N LYS A 35 9.57 -9.21 -8.49
CA LYS A 35 10.41 -10.39 -8.78
C LYS A 35 11.03 -10.99 -7.54
N ASP A 36 11.45 -10.13 -6.61
CA ASP A 36 12.15 -10.44 -5.38
C ASP A 36 11.99 -9.27 -4.39
N GLU A 37 12.53 -9.42 -3.18
CA GLU A 37 12.38 -8.42 -2.11
C GLU A 37 13.00 -7.07 -2.46
N LYS A 38 14.11 -7.04 -3.22
CA LYS A 38 14.76 -5.77 -3.62
C LYS A 38 13.93 -5.03 -4.67
N ASP A 39 13.36 -5.79 -5.61
CA ASP A 39 12.43 -5.25 -6.60
C ASP A 39 11.17 -4.71 -5.92
N ALA A 40 10.63 -5.44 -4.92
CA ALA A 40 9.47 -5.00 -4.14
C ALA A 40 9.74 -3.69 -3.39
N GLU A 41 10.90 -3.55 -2.75
CA GLU A 41 11.31 -2.32 -2.06
C GLU A 41 11.45 -1.16 -3.05
N SER A 42 12.13 -1.38 -4.18
CA SER A 42 12.33 -0.35 -5.20
C SER A 42 11.01 0.15 -5.79
N LEU A 43 10.11 -0.76 -6.14
CA LEU A 43 8.77 -0.42 -6.64
C LEU A 43 7.97 0.36 -5.59
N THR A 44 8.02 -0.08 -4.34
CA THR A 44 7.28 0.57 -3.24
C THR A 44 7.73 2.01 -3.05
N VAL A 45 9.05 2.26 -3.04
CA VAL A 45 9.61 3.61 -2.86
C VAL A 45 9.23 4.52 -4.03
N ASP A 46 9.32 4.03 -5.27
CA ASP A 46 9.01 4.83 -6.46
C ASP A 46 7.53 5.23 -6.49
N ILE A 47 6.64 4.27 -6.23
CA ILE A 47 5.19 4.48 -6.24
C ILE A 47 4.77 5.39 -5.08
N ALA A 48 5.26 5.15 -3.87
CA ALA A 48 4.92 5.99 -2.72
C ALA A 48 5.34 7.45 -2.93
N LYS A 49 6.52 7.68 -3.53
CA LYS A 49 7.00 9.03 -3.89
C LYS A 49 6.12 9.66 -4.97
N ALA A 50 5.84 8.93 -6.05
CA ALA A 50 5.00 9.42 -7.14
C ALA A 50 3.59 9.79 -6.65
N MET A 51 3.04 9.00 -5.71
CA MET A 51 1.69 9.17 -5.18
C MET A 51 1.62 10.10 -3.97
N LYS A 52 2.75 10.54 -3.40
CA LYS A 52 2.82 11.25 -2.12
C LYS A 52 1.97 10.53 -1.05
N ALA A 53 2.29 9.25 -0.85
CA ALA A 53 1.52 8.33 -0.02
C ALA A 53 2.42 7.66 1.02
N ASP A 54 1.78 7.13 2.06
CA ASP A 54 2.44 6.39 3.14
C ASP A 54 2.65 4.93 2.73
N VAL A 55 3.65 4.29 3.35
CA VAL A 55 4.00 2.89 3.12
C VAL A 55 3.90 2.11 4.43
N VAL A 56 3.30 0.92 4.35
CA VAL A 56 3.30 -0.07 5.43
C VAL A 56 3.84 -1.38 4.90
N GLN A 57 4.90 -1.89 5.52
CA GLN A 57 5.37 -3.25 5.27
C GLN A 57 4.59 -4.22 6.17
N MET A 58 3.94 -5.20 5.55
CA MET A 58 3.23 -6.26 6.25
C MET A 58 4.21 -7.30 6.78
N LYS A 59 3.81 -8.00 7.86
CA LYS A 59 4.59 -9.13 8.41
C LYS A 59 4.84 -10.26 7.39
N SER A 60 3.99 -10.33 6.36
CA SER A 60 4.09 -11.29 5.26
C SER A 60 5.18 -10.94 4.24
N GLY A 61 5.85 -9.78 4.37
CA GLY A 61 6.86 -9.25 3.44
C GLY A 61 6.29 -8.33 2.35
N ASP A 62 4.96 -8.27 2.21
CA ASP A 62 4.29 -7.44 1.21
C ASP A 62 4.24 -5.96 1.63
N TYR A 63 4.13 -5.07 0.65
CA TYR A 63 4.03 -3.63 0.89
C TYR A 63 2.66 -3.09 0.52
N LEU A 64 2.12 -2.26 1.39
CA LEU A 64 0.90 -1.50 1.19
C LEU A 64 1.26 -0.03 1.01
N VAL A 65 0.78 0.59 -0.07
CA VAL A 65 0.83 2.04 -0.26
C VAL A 65 -0.55 2.60 0.02
N LEU A 66 -0.66 3.51 0.97
CA LEU A 66 -1.93 4.03 1.46
C LEU A 66 -1.91 5.54 1.62
N ARG A 67 -3.08 6.17 1.49
CA ARG A 67 -3.29 7.58 1.77
C ARG A 67 -4.24 7.73 2.93
N VAL A 68 -3.91 8.64 3.86
CA VAL A 68 -4.69 8.99 5.06
C VAL A 68 -5.49 10.27 4.84
#